data_AF-A0A9X0WLU0-F1
#
_entry.id   AF-A0A9X0WLU0-F1
#
_cell.length_a   1.000
_cell.length_b   1.000
_cell.length_c   1.000
_cell.angle_alpha   90.00
_cell.angle_beta   90.00
_cell.angle_gamma   90.00
#
_symmetry.space_group_name_H-M   'P 1'
#
loop_
_entity.id
_entity.type
_entity.pdbx_description
1 polymer ?
#
loop_
_entity_poly.entity_id
_entity_poly.type
_entity_poly.pdbx_seq_one_letter_code
_entity_poly.pdbx_strand_id
1 'polypeptide(L)'
;MPKTIEVEIDAAGRLRSLAPLPRLPLRALLVLPEEEPPASPTRGSTAAEALKLRATPRDATRPRSQPDEVTHRIAALRNDWDLSDA
;
A
#
# COMPACT_ATOMS: atom_id res chain seq x y z
N MET A 1 16.95 18.81 40.92
CA MET A 1 16.55 18.10 39.68
C MET A 1 15.06 18.34 39.45
N PRO A 2 14.62 18.71 38.25
CA PRO A 2 13.20 18.93 37.97
C PRO A 2 12.43 17.60 38.04
N LYS A 3 11.24 17.62 38.65
CA LYS A 3 10.30 16.49 38.67
C LYS A 3 9.14 16.83 37.73
N THR A 4 8.87 15.95 36.77
CA THR A 4 7.72 16.07 35.87
C THR A 4 6.50 15.43 36.54
N ILE A 5 5.37 16.13 36.55
CA ILE A 5 4.07 15.61 37.00
C ILE A 5 3.10 15.64 35.81
N GLU A 6 2.28 14.60 35.69
CA GLU A 6 1.22 14.52 34.68
C GLU A 6 -0.12 14.87 35.33
N VAL A 7 -0.87 15.75 34.68
CA VAL A 7 -2.16 16.25 35.16
C VAL A 7 -3.17 16.25 34.02
N GLU A 8 -4.38 15.80 34.31
CA GLU A 8 -5.54 15.91 33.43
C GLU A 8 -6.33 17.18 33.76
N ILE A 9 -6.84 17.86 32.72
CA ILE A 9 -7.77 18.98 32.85
C ILE A 9 -9.13 18.49 32.35
N ASP A 10 -10.12 18.43 33.24
CA ASP A 10 -11.47 18.01 32.87
C ASP A 10 -12.23 19.10 32.08
N ALA A 11 -13.39 18.75 31.53
CA ALA A 11 -14.22 19.68 30.76
C ALA A 11 -14.72 20.90 31.56
N ALA A 12 -14.64 20.85 32.90
CA ALA A 12 -14.95 21.97 33.79
C ALA A 12 -13.68 22.75 34.22
N GLY A 13 -12.52 22.43 33.65
CA GLY A 13 -11.25 23.09 33.92
C GLY A 13 -10.59 22.66 35.24
N ARG A 14 -11.05 21.58 35.88
CA ARG A 14 -10.45 21.12 37.14
C ARG A 14 -9.23 20.24 36.84
N LEU A 15 -8.18 20.48 37.61
CA LEU A 15 -6.93 19.72 37.54
C LEU A 15 -7.03 18.44 38.39
N ARG A 16 -6.65 17.31 37.82
CA ARG A 16 -6.45 16.05 38.56
C ARG A 16 -5.07 15.51 38.28
N SER A 17 -4.34 15.13 39.32
CA SER A 17 -3.05 14.45 39.14
C SER A 17 -3.29 13.03 38.61
N LEU A 18 -2.58 12.66 37.55
CA LEU A 18 -2.60 11.30 37.05
C LEU A 18 -1.55 10.46 37.80
N ALA A 19 -1.91 9.21 38.10
CA ALA A 19 -0.94 8.26 38.62
C ALA A 19 0.09 7.97 37.52
N PRO A 20 1.40 7.94 37.84
CA PRO A 20 2.43 7.66 36.86
C PRO A 20 2.24 6.25 36.29
N LEU A 21 2.33 6.13 34.96
CA LEU A 21 2.26 4.83 34.31
C LEU A 21 3.36 3.89 34.84
N PRO A 22 3.06 2.61 35.10
CA PRO A 22 4.07 1.66 35.51
C PRO A 22 5.14 1.55 34.42
N ARG A 23 6.42 1.57 34.81
CA ARG A 23 7.52 1.31 33.89
C ARG A 23 7.49 -0.16 33.50
N LEU A 24 6.84 -0.45 32.38
CA LEU A 24 6.80 -1.78 31.81
C LEU A 24 8.04 -1.99 30.91
N PRO A 25 8.73 -3.14 30.99
CA PRO A 25 9.78 -3.48 30.05
C PRO A 25 9.16 -3.72 28.68
N LEU A 26 9.11 -2.66 27.87
CA LEU A 26 8.64 -2.73 26.49
C LEU A 26 9.78 -3.21 25.59
N ARG A 27 9.55 -4.30 24.86
CA ARG A 27 10.42 -4.73 23.76
C ARG A 27 9.78 -4.25 22.46
N ALA A 28 10.44 -3.35 21.75
CA ALA A 28 10.03 -2.94 20.41
C ALA A 28 10.88 -3.71 19.38
N LEU A 29 10.23 -4.25 18.35
CA LEU A 29 10.90 -4.80 17.18
C LEU A 29 11.08 -3.69 16.15
N LEU A 30 12.34 -3.32 15.90
CA LEU A 30 12.69 -2.43 14.81
C LEU A 30 12.88 -3.28 13.56
N VAL A 31 11.94 -3.22 12.63
CA VAL A 31 12.08 -3.86 11.31
C VAL A 31 12.62 -2.80 10.36
N LEU A 32 13.89 -2.92 9.98
CA LEU A 32 14.41 -2.21 8.83
C LEU A 32 13.96 -3.01 7.59
N PRO A 33 13.17 -2.42 6.67
CA PRO A 33 13.02 -3.04 5.37
C PRO A 33 14.41 -3.09 4.72
N GLU A 34 14.79 -4.25 4.19
CA GLU A 34 15.92 -4.30 3.27
C GLU A 34 15.64 -3.32 2.13
N GLU A 35 16.64 -2.54 1.72
CA GLU A 35 16.53 -1.80 0.46
C GLU A 35 16.19 -2.81 -0.62
N GLU A 36 14.98 -2.72 -1.18
CA GLU A 36 14.67 -3.44 -2.40
C GLU A 36 15.75 -3.06 -3.40
N PRO A 37 16.51 -4.04 -3.95
CA PRO A 37 17.41 -3.72 -5.03
C PRO A 37 16.59 -2.99 -6.10
N PRO A 38 17.08 -1.86 -6.64
CA PRO A 38 16.32 -1.10 -7.63
C PRO A 38 15.86 -2.08 -8.67
N ALA A 39 14.54 -2.13 -8.91
CA ALA A 39 13.91 -3.07 -9.83
C ALA A 39 14.82 -3.18 -11.05
N SER A 40 15.48 -4.33 -11.19
CA SER A 40 16.43 -4.55 -12.28
C SER A 40 15.67 -4.17 -13.54
N PRO A 41 16.20 -3.27 -14.40
CA PRO A 41 15.45 -2.86 -15.58
C PRO A 41 15.03 -4.12 -16.29
N THR A 42 13.73 -4.39 -16.27
CA THR A 42 13.16 -5.59 -16.87
C THR A 42 13.78 -5.65 -18.24
N ARG A 43 14.41 -6.77 -18.57
CA ARG A 43 15.00 -7.05 -19.90
C ARG A 43 13.89 -7.21 -20.96
N GLY A 44 12.88 -6.36 -20.89
CA GLY A 44 11.60 -6.46 -21.56
C GLY A 44 10.98 -5.08 -21.64
N SER A 45 10.91 -4.57 -22.86
CA SER A 45 9.99 -3.54 -23.33
C SER A 45 9.90 -2.28 -22.46
N THR A 46 10.66 -1.25 -22.82
CA THR A 46 10.40 0.11 -22.31
C THR A 46 9.01 0.60 -22.70
N ALA A 47 8.44 1.54 -21.94
CA ALA A 47 7.17 2.19 -22.31
C ALA A 47 7.22 2.80 -23.72
N ALA A 48 8.38 3.29 -24.14
CA ALA A 48 8.62 3.78 -25.49
C ALA A 48 8.51 2.68 -26.56
N GLU A 49 8.99 1.47 -26.28
CA GLU A 49 8.84 0.31 -27.18
C GLU A 49 7.39 -0.18 -27.24
N ALA A 50 6.68 -0.18 -26.12
CA ALA A 50 5.24 -0.47 -26.10
C ALA A 50 4.43 0.53 -26.95
N LEU A 51 4.78 1.82 -26.93
CA LEU A 51 4.14 2.82 -27.78
C LEU A 51 4.43 2.60 -29.27
N LYS A 52 5.64 2.13 -29.63
CA LYS A 52 5.97 1.76 -31.02
C LYS A 52 5.11 0.58 -31.51
N LEU A 53 4.84 -0.40 -30.65
CA LEU A 53 3.95 -1.53 -30.99
C LEU A 53 2.52 -1.05 -31.27
N ARG A 54 2.00 -0.10 -30.47
CA ARG A 54 0.68 0.52 -30.70
C ARG A 54 0.58 1.31 -32.00
N ALA A 55 1.70 1.82 -32.50
CA ALA A 55 1.77 2.53 -33.78
C ALA A 55 1.80 1.60 -35.00
N THR A 56 1.82 0.27 -34.79
CA THR A 56 1.83 -0.68 -35.92
C THR A 56 0.45 -0.81 -36.58
N PRO A 57 0.40 -1.11 -37.89
CA PRO A 57 -0.86 -1.36 -38.61
C PRO A 57 -1.69 -2.51 -38.01
N ARG A 58 -1.03 -3.47 -37.37
CA ARG A 58 -1.65 -4.61 -36.69
C ARG A 58 -2.52 -4.17 -35.53
N ASP A 59 -2.04 -3.24 -34.70
CA ASP A 59 -2.81 -2.71 -33.58
C ASP A 59 -3.91 -1.74 -34.05
N ALA A 60 -3.67 -0.98 -35.12
CA ALA A 60 -4.67 -0.08 -35.70
C ALA A 60 -5.89 -0.82 -36.27
N THR A 61 -5.70 -2.05 -36.76
CA THR A 61 -6.76 -2.89 -37.36
C THR A 61 -7.38 -3.87 -36.37
N ARG A 62 -6.93 -3.87 -35.10
CA ARG A 62 -7.42 -4.81 -34.10
C ARG A 62 -8.89 -4.49 -33.76
N PRO A 63 -9.81 -5.48 -33.84
CA PRO A 63 -11.18 -5.28 -33.42
C PRO A 63 -11.22 -4.96 -31.92
N ARG A 64 -12.07 -4.00 -31.54
CA ARG A 64 -12.31 -3.71 -30.13
C ARG A 64 -12.96 -4.92 -29.47
N SER A 65 -12.49 -5.28 -28.28
CA SER A 65 -13.15 -6.27 -27.45
C SER A 65 -14.57 -5.83 -27.11
N GLN A 66 -15.49 -6.79 -27.01
CA GLN A 66 -16.87 -6.50 -26.61
C GLN A 66 -16.89 -6.07 -25.13
N PRO A 67 -17.66 -5.04 -24.75
CA PRO A 67 -17.70 -4.54 -23.37
C PRO A 67 -18.07 -5.61 -22.33
N ASP A 68 -18.97 -6.53 -22.69
CA ASP A 68 -19.43 -7.59 -21.79
C ASP A 68 -18.34 -8.62 -21.51
N GLU A 69 -17.56 -8.99 -22.54
CA GLU A 69 -16.41 -9.89 -22.40
C GLU A 69 -15.35 -9.29 -21.48
N VAL A 70 -15.06 -7.99 -21.64
CA VAL A 70 -14.09 -7.27 -20.80
C VAL A 70 -14.57 -7.25 -19.35
N THR A 71 -15.83 -6.92 -19.12
CA THR A 71 -16.42 -6.89 -17.78
C THR A 71 -16.37 -8.25 -17.10
N HIS A 72 -16.77 -9.30 -17.82
CA HIS A 72 -16.75 -10.68 -17.31
C HIS A 72 -15.33 -11.12 -16.94
N ARG A 73 -14.35 -10.80 -17.79
CA ARG A 73 -12.95 -11.18 -17.58
C ARG A 73 -12.31 -10.42 -16.42
N ILE A 74 -12.64 -9.14 -16.23
CA ILE A 74 -12.22 -8.37 -15.05
C ILE A 74 -12.81 -9.00 -13.77
N ALA A 75 -14.08 -9.37 -13.79
CA ALA A 75 -14.72 -10.02 -12.64
C ALA A 75 -14.08 -11.37 -12.31
N ALA A 76 -13.80 -12.20 -13.30
CA ALA A 76 -13.11 -13.48 -13.13
C ALA A 76 -11.72 -13.30 -12.49
N LEU A 77 -10.90 -12.38 -13.02
CA LEU A 77 -9.56 -12.12 -12.49
C LEU A 77 -9.56 -11.61 -11.04
N ARG A 78 -10.56 -10.81 -10.66
CA ARG A 78 -10.71 -10.33 -9.27
C ARG A 78 -11.02 -11.47 -8.32
N ASN A 79 -11.96 -12.34 -8.71
CA ASN A 79 -12.33 -13.49 -7.89
C ASN A 79 -11.18 -14.49 -7.73
N ASP A 80 -10.39 -14.69 -8.78
CA ASP A 80 -9.20 -15.56 -8.74
C ASP A 80 -8.10 -15.00 -7.81
N TRP A 81 -7.96 -13.67 -7.73
CA TRP A 81 -7.04 -13.03 -6.80
C TRP A 81 -7.48 -13.17 -5.35
N ASP A 82 -8.77 -12.95 -5.06
CA ASP A 82 -9.32 -13.09 -3.71
C ASP A 82 -9.21 -14.53 -3.17
N LEU A 83 -9.16 -15.53 -4.05
CA LEU A 83 -8.96 -16.94 -3.71
C LEU A 83 -7.47 -17.33 -3.55
N SER A 84 -6.53 -16.50 -3.99
CA SER A 84 -5.10 -16.79 -3.88
C SER A 84 -4.45 -16.30 -2.57
N ASP A 85 -5.15 -15.44 -1.83
CA ASP A 85 -4.75 -14.90 -0.52
C ASP A 85 -5.43 -15.59 0.68
N ALA A 86 -6.20 -16.66 0.45
CA ALA A 86 -6.90 -17.46 1.46
C ALA A 86 -6.30 -18.87 1.61
#